data_AF-A0A1H7ZUX6-F1
#
_entry.id   AF-A0A1H7ZUX6-F1
#
_cell.length_a   1.000
_cell.length_b   1.000
_cell.length_c   1.000
_cell.angle_alpha   90.00
_cell.angle_beta   90.00
_cell.angle_gamma   90.00
#
_symmetry.space_group_name_H-M   'P 1'
#
loop_
_entity.id
_entity.type
_entity.pdbx_description
1 polymer ?
#
loop_
_entity_poly.entity_id
_entity_poly.type
_entity_poly.pdbx_seq_one_letter_code
_entity_poly.pdbx_strand_id
1 'polypeptide(L)'
;IEPGRPEFMIGAHCLNHNAHSIGICYEGGLDIRGQPADTRTPEQKAALRALLKDLHRRYPQALIVGHHDLNPQKACPCIENVAREYADLQP
;
A
#
# COMPACT_ATOMS: atom_id res chain seq x y z
N ILE A 1 -9.63 2.39 10.17
CA ILE A 1 -9.08 1.34 9.29
C ILE A 1 -10.20 0.33 9.15
N GLU A 2 -10.65 0.08 7.93
CA GLU A 2 -11.75 -0.86 7.69
C GLU A 2 -11.21 -2.14 7.04
N PRO A 3 -11.56 -3.33 7.55
CA PRO A 3 -11.19 -4.58 6.91
C PRO A 3 -12.00 -4.79 5.62
N GLY A 4 -11.29 -5.10 4.52
CA GLY A 4 -11.89 -5.52 3.26
C GLY A 4 -12.06 -7.04 3.20
N ARG A 5 -11.50 -7.67 2.17
CA ARG A 5 -11.42 -9.14 2.12
C ARG A 5 -10.58 -9.67 3.30
N PRO A 6 -10.90 -10.87 3.83
CA PRO A 6 -10.04 -11.53 4.80
C PRO A 6 -8.61 -11.71 4.24
N GLU A 7 -7.60 -11.58 5.09
CA GLU A 7 -6.19 -11.60 4.69
C GLU A 7 -5.74 -12.90 4.01
N PHE A 8 -6.38 -14.04 4.34
CA PHE A 8 -6.09 -15.34 3.73
C PHE A 8 -6.76 -15.54 2.36
N MET A 9 -7.66 -14.64 1.96
CA MET A 9 -8.43 -14.74 0.74
C MET A 9 -7.71 -14.03 -0.41
N ILE A 10 -7.66 -14.67 -1.58
CA ILE A 10 -7.04 -14.08 -2.78
C ILE A 10 -7.74 -12.76 -3.15
N GLY A 11 -6.93 -11.72 -3.35
CA GLY A 11 -7.35 -10.37 -3.68
C GLY A 11 -7.69 -10.14 -5.16
N ALA A 12 -7.96 -8.88 -5.50
CA ALA A 12 -8.15 -8.41 -6.87
C ALA A 12 -7.60 -6.97 -7.03
N HIS A 13 -6.44 -6.70 -6.43
CA HIS A 13 -5.84 -5.38 -6.29
C HIS A 13 -4.63 -5.14 -7.21
N CYS A 14 -3.88 -6.19 -7.57
CA CYS A 14 -2.70 -6.09 -8.42
C CYS A 14 -2.60 -7.31 -9.34
N LEU A 15 -2.78 -7.09 -10.65
CA LEU A 15 -2.71 -8.15 -11.67
C LEU A 15 -1.39 -8.92 -11.55
N ASN A 16 -1.45 -10.24 -11.63
CA ASN A 16 -0.33 -11.19 -11.44
C ASN A 16 0.28 -11.25 -10.02
N HIS A 17 -0.20 -10.43 -9.07
CA HIS A 17 0.30 -10.43 -7.68
C HIS A 17 -0.78 -10.74 -6.62
N ASN A 18 -2.04 -10.88 -7.02
CA ASN A 18 -3.18 -11.09 -6.12
C ASN A 18 -3.08 -12.34 -5.23
N ALA A 19 -2.42 -13.40 -5.70
CA ALA A 19 -2.39 -14.70 -5.01
C ALA A 19 -1.42 -14.74 -3.82
N HIS A 20 -0.46 -13.80 -3.77
CA HIS A 20 0.67 -13.81 -2.84
C HIS A 20 0.95 -12.43 -2.23
N SER A 21 -0.05 -11.55 -2.20
CA SER A 21 0.08 -10.23 -1.58
C SER A 21 -1.22 -9.79 -0.90
N ILE A 22 -1.07 -8.92 0.10
CA ILE A 22 -2.18 -8.23 0.77
C ILE A 22 -2.26 -6.81 0.20
N GLY A 23 -3.43 -6.45 -0.34
CA GLY A 23 -3.68 -5.10 -0.85
C GLY A 23 -4.14 -4.16 0.26
N ILE A 24 -3.49 -3.00 0.38
CA ILE A 24 -3.91 -1.92 1.27
C ILE A 24 -4.22 -0.68 0.41
N CYS A 25 -5.40 -0.11 0.60
CA CYS A 25 -5.83 1.13 -0.04
C CYS A 25 -5.91 2.25 1.00
N TYR A 26 -5.42 3.44 0.66
CA TYR A 26 -5.83 4.66 1.37
C TYR A 26 -6.84 5.39 0.51
N GLU A 27 -7.80 6.07 1.15
CA GLU A 27 -8.79 6.87 0.43
C GLU A 27 -8.18 8.20 0.00
N GLY A 28 -8.24 8.48 -1.31
CA GLY A 28 -7.62 9.63 -1.96
C GLY A 28 -6.81 9.22 -3.19
N GLY A 29 -5.78 10.00 -3.50
CA GLY A 29 -4.80 9.73 -4.56
C GLY A 29 -4.87 10.69 -5.75
N LEU A 30 -5.79 11.66 -5.73
CA LEU A 30 -5.95 12.68 -6.77
C LEU A 30 -6.01 14.08 -6.17
N ASP A 31 -5.39 15.05 -6.84
CA ASP A 31 -5.50 16.47 -6.50
C ASP A 31 -6.83 17.10 -6.97
N ILE A 32 -7.02 18.39 -6.72
CA ILE A 32 -8.23 19.14 -7.13
C ILE A 32 -8.46 19.20 -8.65
N ARG A 33 -7.45 18.86 -9.46
CA ARG A 33 -7.52 18.80 -10.93
C ARG A 33 -7.68 17.36 -11.43
N GLY A 34 -7.86 16.40 -10.52
CA GLY A 34 -7.95 14.97 -10.85
C GLY A 34 -6.63 14.35 -11.29
N GLN A 35 -5.48 14.97 -10.96
CA GLN A 35 -4.16 14.43 -11.26
C GLN A 35 -3.64 13.58 -10.10
N PRO A 36 -2.88 12.50 -10.36
CA PRO A 36 -2.30 11.67 -9.30
C PRO A 36 -1.46 12.49 -8.30
N ALA A 37 -1.77 12.35 -7.01
CA ALA A 37 -1.06 13.02 -5.93
C ALA A 37 -1.21 12.28 -4.59
N ASP A 38 -0.14 12.20 -3.79
CA ASP A 38 -0.23 11.75 -2.39
C ASP A 38 -1.08 12.76 -1.60
N THR A 39 -2.31 12.39 -1.31
CA THR A 39 -3.29 13.20 -0.58
C THR A 39 -3.62 12.61 0.79
N ARG A 40 -2.79 11.67 1.27
CA ARG A 40 -2.97 11.07 2.59
C ARG A 40 -2.90 12.13 3.68
N THR A 41 -3.87 12.11 4.59
CA THR A 41 -3.81 12.94 5.81
C THR A 41 -2.72 12.43 6.77
N PRO A 42 -2.24 13.26 7.71
CA PRO A 42 -1.32 12.80 8.76
C PRO A 42 -1.82 11.56 9.52
N GLU A 43 -3.13 11.51 9.80
CA GLU A 43 -3.78 10.39 10.49
C GLU A 43 -3.79 9.13 9.63
N GLN A 44 -4.07 9.25 8.33
CA GLN A 44 -3.96 8.13 7.39
C GLN A 44 -2.53 7.60 7.30
N LYS A 45 -1.50 8.48 7.28
CA LYS A 45 -0.09 8.07 7.29
C LYS A 45 0.27 7.32 8.57
N ALA A 46 -0.15 7.81 9.73
CA ALA A 46 0.07 7.16 11.02
C ALA A 46 -0.63 5.78 11.09
N ALA A 47 -1.89 5.71 10.67
CA ALA A 47 -2.68 4.49 10.65
C ALA A 47 -2.09 3.44 9.68
N LEU A 48 -1.70 3.85 8.47
CA LEU A 48 -1.05 2.98 7.50
C LEU A 48 0.26 2.41 8.04
N ARG A 49 1.12 3.24 8.65
CA ARG A 49 2.37 2.79 9.25
C ARG A 49 2.16 1.80 10.40
N ALA A 50 1.15 2.02 11.25
CA ALA A 50 0.80 1.10 12.32
C ALA A 50 0.32 -0.26 11.76
N LEU A 51 -0.51 -0.24 10.72
CA LEU A 51 -0.96 -1.45 10.03
C LEU A 51 0.20 -2.22 9.38
N LEU A 52 1.12 -1.52 8.71
CA LEU A 52 2.30 -2.14 8.10
C LEU A 52 3.18 -2.81 9.16
N LYS A 53 3.39 -2.18 10.32
CA LYS A 53 4.12 -2.80 11.45
C LYS A 53 3.46 -4.08 11.94
N ASP A 54 2.13 -4.08 12.11
CA ASP A 54 1.41 -5.27 12.56
C ASP A 54 1.47 -6.41 11.53
N LEU A 55 1.27 -6.09 10.25
CA LEU A 55 1.38 -7.08 9.17
C LEU A 55 2.80 -7.64 9.09
N HIS A 56 3.83 -6.81 9.17
CA HIS A 56 5.21 -7.28 9.08
C HIS A 56 5.61 -8.15 10.27
N ARG A 57 5.03 -7.91 11.47
CA ARG A 57 5.19 -8.83 12.61
C ARG A 57 4.63 -10.23 12.33
N ARG A 58 3.58 -10.34 11.51
CA ARG A 58 2.94 -11.61 11.13
C ARG A 58 3.53 -12.22 9.86
N TYR A 59 4.08 -11.39 8.98
CA TYR A 59 4.69 -11.74 7.70
C TYR A 59 6.08 -11.09 7.57
N PRO A 60 7.08 -11.54 8.33
CA PRO A 60 8.36 -10.85 8.49
C PRO A 60 9.25 -10.85 7.24
N GLN A 61 8.89 -11.59 6.19
CA GLN A 61 9.61 -11.60 4.91
C GLN A 61 8.87 -10.83 3.81
N ALA A 62 7.70 -10.26 4.13
CA ALA A 62 6.90 -9.54 3.15
C ALA A 62 7.56 -8.19 2.80
N LEU A 63 7.70 -7.93 1.51
CA LEU A 63 8.17 -6.65 0.98
C LEU A 63 7.03 -5.63 1.02
N ILE A 64 7.33 -4.39 1.42
CA ILE A 64 6.40 -3.26 1.34
C ILE A 64 6.67 -2.51 0.03
N VAL A 65 5.75 -2.60 -0.92
CA VAL A 65 5.90 -2.02 -2.27
C VAL A 65 4.67 -1.21 -2.67
N GLY A 66 4.86 -0.25 -3.57
CA GLY A 66 3.78 0.44 -4.26
C GLY A 66 3.26 -0.39 -5.43
N HIS A 67 2.01 -0.14 -5.85
CA HIS A 67 1.48 -0.77 -7.05
C HIS A 67 2.29 -0.38 -8.30
N HIS A 68 2.78 0.86 -8.39
CA HIS A 68 3.65 1.29 -9.49
C HIS A 68 4.99 0.55 -9.54
N ASP A 69 5.47 0.01 -8.42
CA ASP A 69 6.70 -0.81 -8.39
C ASP A 69 6.49 -2.17 -9.08
N LEU A 70 5.25 -2.68 -9.05
CA LEU A 70 4.84 -3.94 -9.69
C LEU A 70 4.26 -3.72 -11.10
N ASN A 71 3.72 -2.54 -11.37
CA ASN A 71 3.20 -2.13 -12.66
C ASN A 71 3.53 -0.65 -12.94
N PRO A 72 4.63 -0.37 -13.67
CA PRO A 72 5.10 0.99 -13.95
C PRO A 72 4.12 1.86 -14.75
N GLN A 73 3.05 1.29 -15.31
CA GLN A 73 2.00 2.05 -16.02
C GLN A 73 0.98 2.68 -15.05
N LYS A 74 1.09 2.42 -13.75
CA LYS A 74 0.19 2.97 -12.73
C LYS A 74 0.89 4.07 -11.95
N ALA A 75 0.16 5.13 -11.61
CA ALA A 75 0.61 6.12 -10.63
C ALA A 75 0.37 5.66 -9.18
N CYS A 76 -0.58 4.76 -8.95
CA CYS A 76 -0.92 4.23 -7.63
C CYS A 76 0.31 3.62 -6.91
N PRO A 77 0.55 3.92 -5.62
CA PRO A 77 -0.33 4.63 -4.68
C PRO A 77 -0.11 6.16 -4.64
N CYS A 78 0.47 6.77 -5.68
CA CYS A 78 0.79 8.21 -5.76
C CYS A 78 1.81 8.67 -4.70
N ILE A 79 2.54 7.72 -4.09
CA ILE A 79 3.65 7.95 -3.18
C ILE A 79 4.93 7.87 -4.02
N GLU A 80 5.81 8.85 -3.92
CA GLU A 80 7.00 8.94 -4.78
C GLU A 80 7.89 7.69 -4.71
N ASN A 81 8.14 7.16 -3.52
CA ASN A 81 8.91 5.94 -3.33
C ASN A 81 8.49 5.22 -2.04
N VAL A 82 7.64 4.19 -2.19
CA VAL A 82 7.12 3.40 -1.06
C VAL A 82 8.24 2.67 -0.33
N ALA A 83 9.18 2.06 -1.06
CA ALA A 83 10.28 1.32 -0.47
C ALA A 83 11.16 2.21 0.43
N ARG A 84 11.41 3.46 0.01
CA ARG A 84 12.14 4.46 0.78
C ARG A 84 11.35 4.99 1.98
N GLU A 85 10.04 5.25 1.81
CA GLU A 85 9.19 5.77 2.89
C GLU A 85 9.10 4.79 4.08
N TYR A 86 9.09 3.48 3.79
CA TYR A 86 9.00 2.42 4.81
C TYR A 86 10.28 1.59 4.93
N ALA A 87 11.44 2.15 4.58
CA ALA A 87 12.71 1.43 4.58
C ALA A 87 13.04 0.81 5.94
N ASP A 88 12.61 1.43 7.04
CA ASP A 88 12.82 0.93 8.40
C ASP A 88 11.92 -0.27 8.78
N LEU A 89 10.92 -0.59 7.94
CA LEU A 89 10.00 -1.71 8.10
C LEU A 89 10.20 -2.83 7.07
N GLN A 90 11.15 -2.66 6.14
CA GLN A 90 11.49 -3.70 5.18
C GLN A 90 12.25 -4.84 5.90
N PRO A 91 12.17 -6.07 5.38
CA PRO A 91 12.97 -7.19 5.87
C PRO A 91 14.47 -7.01 5.65
#